data_AF-A0AA36UJS8-F1
#
_entry.id   AF-A0AA36UJS8-F1
#
_cell.length_a   1.000
_cell.length_b   1.000
_cell.length_c   1.000
_cell.angle_alpha   90.00
_cell.angle_beta   90.00
_cell.angle_gamma   90.00
#
_symmetry.space_group_name_H-M   'P 1'
#
loop_
_entity.id
_entity.type
_entity.pdbx_description
1 polymer ?
#
loop_
_entity_poly.entity_id
_entity_poly.type
_entity_poly.pdbx_seq_one_letter_code
_entity_poly.pdbx_strand_id
1 'polypeptide(L)'
;MSKPLIIRWLAVCLIPLATLAVFAVNPPEDAAQHLINGIILACEATFLFKFVLFDTIKHHLKQEFDLKRQTMLLFIPIVLLIVYLFHYFGAF
;
A
#
# COMPACT_ATOMS: atom_id res chain seq x y z
N MET A 1 22.29 1.55 -1.94
CA MET A 1 20.85 1.29 -2.21
C MET A 1 20.46 2.12 -3.41
N SER A 2 20.09 1.50 -4.53
CA SER A 2 19.85 2.20 -5.81
C SER A 2 18.73 3.23 -5.60
N LYS A 3 19.04 4.53 -5.68
CA LYS A 3 18.12 5.67 -5.47
C LYS A 3 16.67 5.48 -5.98
N PRO A 4 16.40 4.84 -7.15
CA PRO A 4 15.02 4.55 -7.57
C PRO A 4 14.21 3.65 -6.62
N LEU A 5 14.85 2.72 -5.91
CA LEU A 5 14.16 1.77 -5.03
C LEU A 5 13.71 2.42 -3.72
N ILE A 6 14.50 3.37 -3.18
CA ILE A 6 14.11 4.17 -2.01
C ILE A 6 12.93 5.09 -2.33
N ILE A 7 12.93 5.73 -3.51
CA ILE A 7 11.82 6.61 -3.92
C ILE A 7 10.53 5.81 -4.06
N ARG A 8 10.61 4.60 -4.63
CA ARG A 8 9.47 3.68 -4.74
C ARG A 8 8.99 3.19 -3.38
N TRP A 9 9.91 2.86 -2.48
CA TRP A 9 9.60 2.50 -1.11
C TRP A 9 8.87 3.63 -0.39
N LEU A 10 9.37 4.86 -0.51
CA LEU A 10 8.72 6.05 0.04
C LEU A 10 7.33 6.24 -0.54
N ALA A 11 7.13 6.09 -1.85
CA ALA A 11 5.80 6.21 -2.45
C ALA A 11 4.81 5.17 -1.89
N VAL A 12 5.21 3.89 -1.81
CA VAL A 12 4.34 2.81 -1.29
C VAL A 12 3.95 3.03 0.17
N CYS A 13 4.82 3.67 0.97
CA CYS A 13 4.52 3.98 2.38
C CYS A 13 3.78 5.32 2.56
N LEU A 14 4.17 6.37 1.84
CA LEU A 14 3.67 7.73 2.03
C LEU A 14 2.26 7.92 1.48
N ILE A 15 1.89 7.24 0.39
CA ILE A 15 0.54 7.39 -0.19
C ILE A 15 -0.51 6.92 0.83
N PRO A 16 -0.41 5.72 1.44
CA PRO A 16 -1.39 5.30 2.44
C PRO A 16 -1.38 6.15 3.70
N LEU A 17 -0.18 6.57 4.14
CA LEU A 17 -0.05 7.44 5.30
C LEU A 17 -0.71 8.80 5.08
N ALA A 18 -0.60 9.37 3.89
CA ALA A 18 -1.25 10.63 3.54
C ALA A 18 -2.78 10.45 3.53
N THR A 19 -3.30 9.39 2.92
CA THR A 19 -4.74 9.09 2.94
C THR A 19 -5.25 8.94 4.37
N LEU A 20 -4.54 8.17 5.22
CA LEU A 20 -4.89 7.99 6.62
C LEU A 20 -4.83 9.30 7.41
N ALA A 21 -3.84 10.16 7.16
CA ALA A 21 -3.75 11.47 7.78
C ALA A 21 -4.94 12.36 7.41
N VAL A 22 -5.38 12.33 6.15
CA VAL A 22 -6.58 13.05 5.69
C VAL A 22 -7.84 12.55 6.40
N PHE A 23 -7.98 11.23 6.59
CA PHE A 23 -9.11 10.65 7.31
C PHE A 23 -9.06 10.89 8.82
N ALA A 24 -7.87 11.02 9.39
CA ALA A 24 -7.71 11.38 10.80
C ALA A 24 -8.13 12.83 11.09
N VAL A 25 -7.89 13.75 10.15
CA VAL A 25 -8.31 15.16 10.30
C VAL A 25 -9.75 15.41 9.82
N ASN A 26 -10.29 14.55 8.94
CA ASN A 26 -11.69 14.55 8.50
C ASN A 26 -12.33 13.19 8.86
N PRO A 27 -12.66 12.96 10.13
CA PRO A 27 -13.29 11.71 10.55
C PRO A 27 -14.66 11.56 9.88
N PRO A 28 -15.07 10.32 9.54
CA PRO A 28 -16.36 10.09 8.91
C PRO A 28 -17.52 10.48 9.84
N GLU A 29 -18.46 11.26 9.32
CA GLU A 29 -19.63 11.74 10.07
C GLU A 29 -20.74 10.69 10.15
N ASP A 30 -20.78 9.78 9.18
CA ASP A 30 -21.77 8.72 9.09
C ASP A 30 -21.19 7.39 8.59
N ALA A 31 -22.02 6.35 8.62
CA ALA A 31 -21.65 5.00 8.17
C ALA A 31 -21.33 4.93 6.66
N ALA A 32 -21.92 5.80 5.85
CA ALA A 32 -21.67 5.82 4.41
C ALA A 32 -20.28 6.39 4.12
N GLN A 33 -19.89 7.48 4.77
CA GLN A 33 -18.54 8.05 4.70
C GLN A 33 -17.50 7.08 5.27
N HIS A 34 -17.81 6.38 6.36
CA HIS A 34 -16.92 5.34 6.91
C HIS A 34 -16.64 4.24 5.87
N LEU A 35 -17.70 3.77 5.19
CA LEU A 35 -17.59 2.78 4.12
C LEU A 35 -16.80 3.32 2.91
N ILE A 36 -17.07 4.56 2.47
CA ILE A 36 -16.35 5.20 1.37
C ILE A 36 -14.85 5.30 1.66
N ASN A 37 -14.48 5.76 2.87
CA ASN A 37 -13.08 5.84 3.30
C ASN A 37 -12.42 4.46 3.28
N GLY A 38 -13.11 3.42 3.76
CA GLY A 38 -12.61 2.04 3.69
C GLY A 38 -12.45 1.52 2.25
N ILE A 39 -13.38 1.85 1.35
CA ILE A 39 -13.27 1.51 -0.08
C ILE A 39 -12.06 2.21 -0.71
N ILE A 40 -11.83 3.49 -0.41
CA ILE A 40 -10.67 4.25 -0.88
C ILE A 40 -9.37 3.53 -0.47
N LEU A 41 -9.24 3.14 0.81
CA LEU A 41 -8.07 2.40 1.29
C LEU A 41 -7.91 1.03 0.63
N ALA A 42 -9.02 0.32 0.36
CA ALA A 42 -8.97 -0.97 -0.33
C ALA A 42 -8.50 -0.83 -1.79
N CYS A 43 -9.01 0.19 -2.48
CA CYS A 43 -8.59 0.53 -3.84
C CYS A 43 -7.11 0.91 -3.87
N GLU A 44 -6.66 1.70 -2.89
CA GLU A 44 -5.27 2.10 -2.74
C GLU A 44 -4.35 0.89 -2.51
N ALA A 45 -4.70 0.00 -1.58
CA ALA A 45 -3.98 -1.24 -1.32
C ALA A 45 -3.87 -2.11 -2.59
N THR A 46 -4.96 -2.23 -3.35
CA THR A 46 -5.01 -2.98 -4.61
C THR A 46 -4.11 -2.35 -5.69
N PHE A 47 -4.11 -1.03 -5.82
CA PHE A 47 -3.26 -0.32 -6.77
C PHE A 47 -1.77 -0.50 -6.44
N LEU A 48 -1.40 -0.32 -5.17
CA LEU A 48 -0.03 -0.52 -4.69
C LEU A 48 0.42 -1.97 -4.84
N PHE A 49 -0.46 -2.94 -4.55
CA PHE A 49 -0.19 -4.35 -4.78
C PHE A 49 0.15 -4.63 -6.24
N LYS A 50 -0.67 -4.16 -7.17
CA LYS A 50 -0.45 -4.33 -8.61
C LYS A 50 0.86 -3.68 -9.06
N PHE A 51 1.17 -2.48 -8.54
CA PHE A 51 2.42 -1.78 -8.84
C PHE A 51 3.65 -2.58 -8.41
N VAL A 52 3.69 -3.06 -7.17
CA VAL A 52 4.81 -3.86 -6.64
C VAL A 52 4.90 -5.22 -7.35
N LEU A 53 3.75 -5.84 -7.66
CA LEU A 53 3.70 -7.10 -8.39
C LEU A 53 4.33 -6.99 -9.78
N PHE A 54 3.93 -5.99 -10.56
CA PHE A 54 4.47 -5.80 -11.91
C PHE A 54 5.96 -5.51 -11.90
N ASP A 55 6.45 -4.78 -10.90
CA ASP A 55 7.88 -4.52 -10.77
C ASP A 55 8.66 -5.78 -10.36
N THR A 56 8.09 -6.58 -9.46
CA THR A 56 8.65 -7.88 -9.07
C THR A 56 8.73 -8.82 -10.27
N ILE A 57 7.68 -8.89 -11.10
CA ILE A 57 7.64 -9.68 -12.33
C ILE A 57 8.71 -9.16 -13.31
N LYS A 58 8.82 -7.85 -13.50
CA LYS A 58 9.84 -7.25 -14.37
C LYS A 58 11.26 -7.65 -13.95
N HIS A 59 11.59 -7.55 -12.66
CA HIS A 59 12.89 -7.99 -12.15
C HIS A 59 13.10 -9.50 -12.31
N HIS A 60 12.05 -10.30 -12.13
CA HIS A 60 12.12 -11.74 -12.35
C HIS A 60 12.42 -12.10 -13.82
N LEU A 61 11.73 -11.46 -14.77
CA LEU A 61 11.93 -11.67 -16.20
C LEU A 61 13.33 -11.25 -16.67
N LYS A 62 13.93 -10.24 -16.03
CA LYS A 62 15.30 -9.78 -16.29
C LYS A 62 16.37 -10.60 -15.56
N GLN A 63 15.99 -11.63 -14.80
CA GLN A 63 16.89 -12.42 -13.94
C GLN A 63 17.66 -11.57 -12.91
N GLU A 64 17.11 -10.43 -12.51
CA GLU A 64 17.67 -9.52 -11.51
C GLU A 64 17.22 -9.96 -10.09
N PHE A 65 17.72 -11.11 -9.61
CA PHE A 65 17.20 -11.75 -8.40
C PHE A 65 17.37 -10.93 -7.11
N ASP A 66 18.47 -10.18 -6.96
CA ASP A 66 18.69 -9.31 -5.81
C ASP A 66 17.67 -8.16 -5.76
N LEU A 67 17.40 -7.54 -6.91
CA LEU A 67 16.40 -6.48 -7.06
C LEU A 67 14.98 -7.03 -6.88
N LYS A 68 14.69 -8.24 -7.37
CA LYS A 68 13.43 -8.93 -7.09
C LYS A 68 13.22 -9.08 -5.58
N ARG A 69 14.24 -9.58 -4.85
CA ARG A 69 14.16 -9.76 -3.39
C ARG A 69 13.91 -8.44 -2.66
N GLN A 70 14.61 -7.37 -3.04
CA GLN A 70 14.38 -6.04 -2.47
C GLN A 70 12.99 -5.50 -2.79
N THR A 71 12.50 -5.70 -4.01
CA THR A 71 11.17 -5.25 -4.44
C THR A 71 10.06 -6.00 -3.73
N MET A 72 10.23 -7.30 -3.46
CA MET A 72 9.25 -8.08 -2.68
C MET A 72 9.07 -7.56 -1.24
N LEU A 73 10.08 -6.91 -0.65
CA LEU A 73 9.93 -6.28 0.67
C LEU A 73 8.91 -5.13 0.66
N LEU A 74 8.61 -4.55 -0.50
CA LEU A 74 7.56 -3.53 -0.66
C LEU A 74 6.15 -4.09 -0.47
N PHE A 75 5.96 -5.41 -0.44
CA PHE A 75 4.69 -5.99 -0.03
C PHE A 75 4.41 -5.84 1.47
N ILE A 76 5.44 -5.68 2.31
CA ILE A 76 5.28 -5.54 3.77
C ILE A 76 4.33 -4.38 4.14
N PRO A 77 4.55 -3.12 3.69
CA PRO A 77 3.64 -2.02 4.00
C PRO A 77 2.22 -2.24 3.45
N ILE A 78 2.08 -2.95 2.33
CA ILE A 78 0.77 -3.26 1.74
C ILE A 78 0.02 -4.28 2.61
N VAL A 79 0.71 -5.31 3.10
CA VAL A 79 0.11 -6.28 4.04
C VAL A 79 -0.31 -5.59 5.33
N LEU A 80 0.51 -4.67 5.86
CA LEU A 80 0.15 -3.88 7.04
C LEU A 80 -1.11 -3.02 6.78
N LEU A 81 -1.21 -2.39 5.60
CA LEU A 81 -2.40 -1.63 5.21
C LEU A 81 -3.65 -2.51 5.12
N ILE A 82 -3.51 -3.73 4.58
CA ILE A 82 -4.61 -4.70 4.51
C ILE A 82 -5.06 -5.12 5.91
N VAL A 83 -4.12 -5.43 6.81
CA VAL A 83 -4.43 -5.74 8.22
C VAL A 83 -5.14 -4.57 8.90
N TYR A 84 -4.66 -3.34 8.68
CA TYR A 84 -5.34 -2.14 9.16
C TYR A 84 -6.77 -2.04 8.61
N LEU A 85 -7.00 -2.37 7.34
CA LEU A 85 -8.32 -2.31 6.72
C LEU A 85 -9.31 -3.30 7.37
N PHE A 86 -8.85 -4.51 7.73
CA PHE A 86 -9.66 -5.43 8.51
C PHE A 86 -10.03 -4.86 9.88
N HIS A 87 -9.07 -4.25 10.59
CA HIS A 87 -9.33 -3.58 11.86
C HIS A 87 -10.28 -2.37 11.69
N TYR A 88 -10.13 -1.60 10.60
CA TYR A 88 -10.97 -0.44 10.28
C TYR A 88 -12.45 -0.81 10.09
N PHE A 89 -12.73 -2.01 9.59
CA PHE A 89 -14.09 -2.57 9.48
C PHE A 89 -14.54 -3.38 10.70
N GLY A 90 -13.74 -3.45 11.76
CA GLY A 90 -14.09 -4.16 13.01
C GLY A 90 -14.02 -5.68 12.92
N ALA A 91 -13.22 -6.24 11.99
CA ALA A 91 -13.07 -7.68 11.85
C ALA A 91 -12.16 -8.33 12.93
N PHE A 92 -11.52 -7.52 13.79
CA PHE A 92 -10.65 -7.94 14.89
C PHE A 92 -10.73 -6.97 16.06
#